data_AF-A0AAN1WFH3-F1
#
_entry.id   AF-A0AAN1WFH3-F1
#
_cell.length_a   1.000
_cell.length_b   1.000
_cell.length_c   1.000
_cell.angle_alpha   90.00
_cell.angle_beta   90.00
_cell.angle_gamma   90.00
#
_symmetry.space_group_name_H-M   'P 1'
#
loop_
_entity.id
_entity.type
_entity.pdbx_description
1 polymer ?
#
loop_
_entity_poly.entity_id
_entity_poly.type
_entity_poly.pdbx_seq_one_letter_code
_entity_poly.pdbx_strand_id
1 'polypeptide(L)' 'MLDTLLQAICLVLILEGIVPFLYPGRWRALVVKLATVNDRELRIVGLVSMLLGAGLLFLLK' A
#
# COMPACT_ATOMS: atom_id res chain seq x y z
N MET A 1 19.55 6.19 11.84
CA MET A 1 19.14 5.95 10.43
C MET A 1 18.36 4.63 10.32
N LEU A 2 18.86 3.55 10.93
CA LEU A 2 18.11 2.29 11.07
C LEU A 2 16.85 2.45 11.95
N ASP A 3 16.92 3.23 13.02
CA ASP A 3 15.79 3.48 13.93
C ASP A 3 14.60 4.11 13.20
N THR A 4 14.88 5.08 12.32
CA THR A 4 13.88 5.77 11.49
C THR A 4 13.26 4.83 10.46
N LEU A 5 14.05 3.95 9.86
CA LEU A 5 13.56 2.92 8.93
C LEU A 5 12.65 1.93 9.66
N LEU A 6 13.07 1.46 10.84
CA LEU A 6 12.30 0.53 11.66
C LEU A 6 10.97 1.16 12.09
N GLN A 7 10.99 2.44 12.48
CA GLN A 7 9.78 3.18 12.83
C GLN A 7 8.82 3.34 11.64
N ALA A 8 9.33 3.64 10.44
CA ALA A 8 8.51 3.72 9.23
C ALA A 8 7.86 2.36 8.90
N ILE A 9 8.60 1.26 9.03
CA ILE A 9 8.07 -0.10 8.83
C ILE A 9 6.98 -0.42 9.86
N CYS A 10 7.19 -0.10 11.14
CA CYS A 10 6.18 -0.29 12.18
C CYS A 10 4.88 0.46 11.85
N LEU A 11 4.97 1.70 11.38
CA LEU A 11 3.80 2.49 10.98
C LEU A 11 3.06 1.86 9.79
N VAL A 12 3.79 1.39 8.77
CA VAL A 12 3.19 0.69 7.63
C VAL A 12 2.46 -0.57 8.09
N LEU A 13 3.05 -1.37 8.99
CA LEU A 13 2.42 -2.58 9.52
C LEU A 13 1.14 -2.28 10.32
N ILE A 14 1.15 -1.24 11.13
CA ILE A 14 -0.05 -0.81 11.87
C ILE A 14 -1.14 -0.40 10.88
N LEU A 15 -0.82 0.43 9.88
CA LEU A 15 -1.80 0.89 8.89
C LEU A 15 -2.36 -0.26 8.05
N GLU A 16 -1.50 -1.17 7.57
CA GLU A 16 -1.91 -2.38 6.86
C GLU A 16 -2.81 -3.27 7.72
N GLY A 17 -2.54 -3.39 9.03
CA GLY A 17 -3.29 -4.25 9.95
C GLY A 17 -4.66 -3.70 10.36
N ILE A 18 -4.87 -2.37 10.33
CA ILE A 18 -6.14 -1.75 10.76
C ILE A 18 -7.31 -2.20 9.88
N VAL A 19 -7.13 -2.21 8.55
CA VAL A 19 -8.19 -2.55 7.59
C VAL A 19 -8.69 -3.99 7.72
N PRO A 20 -7.82 -5.03 7.73
CA PRO A 20 -8.25 -6.42 7.92
C PRO A 20 -8.81 -6.66 9.33
N PHE A 21 -8.34 -5.94 10.35
CA PHE A 21 -8.83 -6.07 11.72
C PHE A 21 -10.25 -5.50 11.88
N LEU A 22 -10.50 -4.29 11.36
CA LEU A 22 -11.81 -3.63 11.48
C LEU A 22 -12.86 -4.19 10.51
N TYR A 23 -12.47 -4.54 9.28
CA TYR A 23 -13.41 -4.94 8.22
C TYR A 23 -12.92 -6.18 7.43
N PRO A 24 -12.83 -7.36 8.07
CA PRO A 24 -12.26 -8.55 7.45
C PRO A 24 -13.01 -9.02 6.19
N GLY A 25 -14.34 -8.91 6.18
CA GLY A 25 -15.16 -9.31 5.03
C GLY A 25 -14.94 -8.42 3.79
N ARG A 26 -14.87 -7.09 3.99
CA ARG A 26 -14.61 -6.12 2.92
C ARG A 26 -13.20 -6.27 2.38
N TRP A 27 -12.22 -6.47 3.28
CA TRP A 27 -10.83 -6.72 2.90
C TRP A 27 -10.71 -7.97 2.02
N ARG A 28 -11.31 -9.09 2.43
CA ARG A 28 -11.30 -10.33 1.65
C ARG A 28 -11.95 -10.16 0.27
N ALA A 29 -13.06 -9.43 0.17
CA ALA A 29 -13.71 -9.14 -1.11
C ALA A 29 -12.81 -8.27 -2.02
N LEU A 30 -12.11 -7.29 -1.45
CA LEU A 30 -11.12 -6.47 -2.16
C LEU A 30 -9.98 -7.33 -2.72
N VAL A 31 -9.39 -8.21 -1.90
CA VAL A 31 -8.31 -9.10 -2.32
C VAL A 31 -8.76 -10.04 -3.43
N VAL A 32 -9.96 -10.62 -3.33
CA VAL A 32 -10.52 -11.48 -4.40
C VAL A 32 -10.72 -10.69 -5.69
N LYS A 33 -11.23 -9.45 -5.61
CA LYS A 33 -11.37 -8.58 -6.78
C LYS A 33 -10.02 -8.23 -7.40
N LEU A 34 -9.00 -7.96 -6.59
CA LEU A 34 -7.64 -7.71 -7.07
C LEU A 34 -7.02 -8.96 -7.72
N ALA A 35 -7.29 -10.15 -7.19
CA ALA A 35 -6.83 -11.41 -7.79
C ALA A 35 -7.45 -11.70 -9.16
N THR A 36 -8.60 -11.08 -9.49
CA THR A 36 -9.21 -11.18 -10.82
C THR A 36 -8.69 -10.12 -11.81
N VAL A 37 -7.91 -9.14 -11.35
CA VAL A 37 -7.32 -8.10 -12.21
C VAL A 37 -6.10 -8.68 -12.94
N ASN A 38 -5.93 -8.31 -14.20
CA ASN A 38 -4.82 -8.78 -15.02
C ASN A 38 -3.47 -8.24 -14.49
N ASP A 39 -2.41 -9.05 -14.55
CA ASP A 39 -1.08 -8.72 -14.01
C ASP A 39 -0.51 -7.42 -14.60
N ARG A 40 -0.89 -7.09 -15.83
CA ARG A 40 -0.47 -5.85 -16.50
C ARG A 40 -1.10 -4.62 -15.83
N GLU A 41 -2.38 -4.69 -15.48
CA GLU A 41 -3.09 -3.59 -14.83
C GLU A 41 -2.58 -3.39 -13.39
N LEU A 42 -2.40 -4.49 -12.65
CA LEU A 42 -1.78 -4.45 -11.31
C LEU A 42 -0.40 -3.78 -11.32
N ARG A 43 0.45 -4.12 -12.30
CA ARG A 43 1.77 -3.49 -12.45
C ARG A 43 1.69 -2.00 -12.79
N ILE A 44 0.78 -1.59 -13.67
CA ILE A 44 0.60 -0.18 -14.04
C ILE A 44 0.09 0.62 -12.85
N VAL A 45 -0.91 0.12 -12.13
CA VAL A 45 -1.44 0.76 -10.91
C VAL A 45 -0.34 0.90 -9.86
N GLY A 46 0.46 -0.15 -9.67
CA GLY A 46 1.64 -0.10 -8.78
C GLY A 46 2.66 0.95 -9.20
N LEU A 47 3.01 1.02 -10.49
CA LEU A 47 3.92 2.03 -11.04
C LEU A 47 3.41 3.46 -10.84
N VAL A 48 2.13 3.71 -11.13
CA VAL A 48 1.51 5.02 -10.94
C VAL A 48 1.54 5.42 -9.46
N SER A 49 1.21 4.50 -8.55
CA SER A 49 1.29 4.73 -7.10
C SER A 49 2.71 5.07 -6.64
N MET A 50 3.71 4.32 -7.12
CA MET A 50 5.13 4.60 -6.82
C MET A 50 5.56 5.98 -7.33
N LEU A 51 5.19 6.34 -8.57
CA LEU A 51 5.53 7.64 -9.15
C LEU A 51 4.83 8.80 -8.43
N LEU A 52 3.57 8.64 -8.04
CA LEU A 52 2.85 9.63 -7.25
C LEU A 52 3.49 9.81 -5.87
N GLY A 53 3.85 8.72 -5.20
CA GLY A 53 4.55 8.76 -3.92
C GLY A 53 5.91 9.45 -4.02
N ALA A 54 6.69 9.11 -5.05
CA ALA A 54 7.98 9.75 -5.32
C ALA A 54 7.82 11.24 -5.68
N GLY A 55 6.81 11.59 -6.48
CA GLY A 55 6.51 12.97 -6.85
C GLY A 55 6.08 13.82 -5.66
N LEU A 56 5.21 13.30 -4.78
CA LEU A 56 4.82 13.96 -3.53
C LEU A 56 6.02 14.12 -2.60
N LEU A 57 6.87 13.10 -2.48
CA LEU A 57 8.10 13.20 -1.70
C LEU A 57 9.04 14.28 -2.26
N PHE A 58 9.11 14.43 -3.58
CA PHE A 58 9.91 15.46 -4.24
C PHE A 58 9.34 16.87 -4.08
N LEU A 59 8.01 17.01 -4.00
CA LEU A 59 7.34 18.31 -3.81
C LEU A 59 7.35 18.79 -2.36
N LEU A 60 7.27 17.88 -1.39
CA LEU A 60 7.26 18.19 0.05
C LEU A 60 8.67 18.37 0.63
N LYS A 61 9.71 18.09 -0.15
CA LYS A 61 11.11 18.20 0.21
C LYS A 61 11.74 19.41 -0.45
#